data_AF-U6F362-F1
#
_entry.id   AF-U6F362-F1
#
_cell.length_a   1.000
_cell.length_b   1.000
_cell.length_c   1.000
_cell.angle_alpha   90.00
_cell.angle_beta   90.00
_cell.angle_gamma   90.00
#
_symmetry.space_group_name_H-M   'P 1'
#
loop_
_entity.id
_entity.type
_entity.pdbx_description
1 polymer ?
#
loop_
_entity_poly.entity_id
_entity_poly.type
_entity_poly.pdbx_seq_one_letter_code
_entity_poly.pdbx_strand_id
1 'polypeptide(L)' 'MQHHPVYAWTINDEKLMKKMMYEQVDGLITDRVKLAKKTIKEFQDDSSYVNRILNYITVVHMPNDLEA' A
#
# COMPACT_ATOMS: atom_id res chain seq x y z
N MET A 1 -16.26 13.89 0.12
CA MET A 1 -16.42 12.44 0.42
C MET A 1 -15.84 12.19 1.80
N GLN A 2 -16.53 11.47 2.68
CA GLN A 2 -15.99 11.12 4.00
C GLN A 2 -15.06 9.90 3.84
N HIS A 3 -13.83 10.01 4.32
CA HIS A 3 -12.89 8.89 4.35
C HIS A 3 -13.34 7.91 5.44
N HIS A 4 -13.58 6.66 5.05
CA HIS A 4 -13.92 5.57 5.95
C HIS A 4 -12.74 4.60 5.96
N PRO A 5 -12.07 4.38 7.10
CA PRO A 5 -10.89 3.55 7.15
C PRO A 5 -11.24 2.08 6.86
N VAL A 6 -10.45 1.43 6.02
CA VAL A 6 -10.59 0.03 5.61
C VAL A 6 -9.45 -0.79 6.19
N TYR A 7 -9.80 -1.84 6.95
CA TYR A 7 -8.82 -2.70 7.61
C TYR A 7 -8.86 -4.13 7.05
N ALA A 8 -7.70 -4.74 6.84
CA ALA A 8 -7.60 -6.16 6.51
C ALA A 8 -7.52 -7.02 7.79
N TRP A 9 -8.46 -7.97 7.92
CA TRP A 9 -8.63 -8.80 9.12
C TRP A 9 -7.74 -10.07 9.14
N THR A 10 -7.19 -10.39 10.31
CA THR A 10 -6.37 -11.57 10.69
C THR A 10 -5.34 -12.05 9.67
N ILE A 11 -4.56 -11.12 9.12
CA ILE A 11 -3.50 -11.47 8.18
C ILE A 11 -2.27 -11.94 8.96
N ASN A 12 -1.99 -13.25 8.93
CA ASN A 12 -0.87 -13.87 9.66
C ASN A 12 0.28 -14.37 8.75
N ASP A 13 0.28 -13.93 7.48
CA ASP A 13 1.25 -14.28 6.46
C ASP A 13 1.88 -13.02 5.83
N GLU A 14 3.20 -13.05 5.62
CA GLU A 14 3.96 -11.92 5.10
C GLU A 14 3.55 -11.51 3.68
N LYS A 15 3.27 -12.47 2.80
CA LYS A 15 2.88 -12.18 1.41
C LYS A 15 1.50 -11.53 1.37
N LEU A 16 0.58 -11.99 2.21
CA LEU A 16 -0.74 -11.36 2.36
C LEU A 16 -0.62 -9.95 2.96
N MET A 17 0.25 -9.71 3.93
CA MET A 17 0.51 -8.36 4.46
C MET A 17 0.99 -7.42 3.35
N LYS A 18 1.98 -7.86 2.56
CA LYS A 18 2.50 -7.11 1.41
C LYS A 18 1.42 -6.84 0.36
N LYS A 19 0.55 -7.82 0.09
CA LYS A 19 -0.61 -7.64 -0.80
C LYS A 19 -1.57 -6.59 -0.26
N MET A 20 -1.94 -6.62 1.02
CA MET A 20 -2.88 -5.62 1.57
C MET A 20 -2.29 -4.20 1.59
N MET A 21 -0.98 -4.06 1.84
CA MET A 21 -0.28 -2.79 1.64
C MET A 21 -0.23 -2.37 0.17
N TYR A 22 -0.17 -3.34 -0.76
CA TYR A 22 -0.28 -3.07 -2.20
C TYR A 22 -1.63 -2.44 -2.55
N GLU A 23 -2.72 -3.01 -2.00
CA GLU A 23 -4.11 -2.55 -2.15
C GLU A 23 -4.45 -1.29 -1.32
N GLN A 24 -3.46 -0.70 -0.64
CA GLN A 24 -3.60 0.56 0.11
C GLN A 24 -4.66 0.52 1.22
N VAL A 25 -4.78 -0.60 1.95
CA VAL A 25 -5.62 -0.63 3.16
C VAL A 25 -5.05 0.30 4.23
N ASP A 26 -5.93 0.89 5.05
CA ASP A 26 -5.55 1.83 6.11
C ASP A 26 -4.93 1.13 7.32
N GLY A 27 -5.14 -0.18 7.47
CA GLY A 27 -4.46 -0.95 8.51
C GLY A 27 -4.61 -2.47 8.40
N LEU A 28 -3.77 -3.16 9.17
CA LEU A 28 -3.75 -4.62 9.28
C LEU A 28 -4.14 -5.04 10.70
N ILE A 29 -5.01 -6.04 10.81
CA ILE A 29 -5.31 -6.73 12.08
C ILE A 29 -4.61 -8.11 12.01
N THR A 30 -3.78 -8.42 13.01
CA THR A 30 -2.90 -9.59 12.98
C THR A 30 -2.53 -10.06 14.38
N ASP A 31 -2.36 -11.38 14.56
CA ASP A 31 -1.80 -11.95 15.79
C ASP A 31 -0.26 -11.86 15.79
N ARG A 32 0.34 -11.64 14.60
CA ARG A 32 1.79 -11.64 14.39
C ARG A 32 2.36 -10.23 14.28
N VAL A 33 2.16 -9.43 15.33
CA VAL A 33 2.57 -8.01 15.37
C VAL A 33 4.05 -7.78 15.03
N LYS A 34 4.95 -8.67 15.51
CA LYS A 34 6.39 -8.57 15.19
C LYS A 34 6.66 -8.77 13.69
N LEU A 35 5.98 -9.74 13.07
CA LEU A 35 6.08 -9.98 11.63
C LEU A 35 5.56 -8.76 10.86
N ALA A 36 4.37 -8.25 11.21
CA ALA A 36 3.81 -7.08 10.56
C ALA A 36 4.73 -5.85 10.61
N LYS A 37 5.33 -5.54 11.78
CA LYS A 37 6.30 -4.45 11.89
C LYS A 37 7.51 -4.63 10.97
N LYS A 38 8.06 -5.84 10.92
CA LYS A 38 9.17 -6.18 10.01
C LYS A 38 8.76 -6.01 8.55
N THR A 39 7.63 -6.59 8.17
CA THR A 39 7.10 -6.58 6.80
C THR A 39 6.77 -5.17 6.31
N ILE A 40 6.20 -4.32 7.16
CA ILE A 40 5.93 -2.90 6.84
C ILE A 40 7.24 -2.17 6.56
N LYS A 41 8.26 -2.36 7.42
CA LYS A 41 9.57 -1.73 7.23
C LYS A 41 10.22 -2.18 5.91
N GLU A 42 10.29 -3.49 5.67
CA GLU A 42 10.86 -4.04 4.44
C GLU A 42 10.12 -3.57 3.18
N PHE A 43 8.79 -3.44 3.25
CA PHE A 43 7.98 -2.97 2.12
C PHE A 43 8.19 -1.47 1.83
N GLN A 44 8.36 -0.64 2.87
CA GLN A 44 8.65 0.79 2.70
C GLN A 44 10.08 1.07 2.24
N ASP A 45 11.03 0.25 2.70
CA ASP A 45 12.44 0.34 2.29
C ASP A 45 12.65 -0.18 0.83
N ASP A 46 11.63 -0.79 0.21
CA ASP A 46 11.69 -1.31 -1.16
C ASP A 46 11.55 -0.19 -2.21
N SER A 47 12.59 0.00 -3.03
CA SER A 47 12.60 0.96 -4.15
C SER A 47 11.43 0.77 -5.13
N SER A 48 10.93 -0.45 -5.29
CA SER A 48 9.79 -0.74 -6.15
C SER A 48 8.50 -0.07 -5.65
N TYR A 49 8.33 0.10 -4.33
CA TYR A 49 7.20 0.81 -3.75
C TYR A 49 7.24 2.30 -4.09
N VAL A 50 8.42 2.94 -3.97
CA VAL A 50 8.62 4.33 -4.38
C VAL A 50 8.31 4.51 -5.86
N ASN A 51 8.82 3.62 -6.71
CA ASN A 51 8.52 3.63 -8.14
C ASN A 51 7.01 3.47 -8.41
N ARG A 52 6.28 2.70 -7.59
CA ARG A 52 4.83 2.53 -7.74
C ARG A 52 4.05 3.80 -7.39
N ILE A 53 4.44 4.52 -6.33
CA ILE A 53 3.88 5.84 -6.02
C ILE A 53 4.15 6.80 -7.17
N LEU A 54 5.39 6.84 -7.66
CA LEU A 54 5.77 7.68 -8.79
C LEU A 54 4.94 7.35 -10.05
N ASN A 55 4.76 6.07 -10.36
CA ASN A 55 3.92 5.64 -11.48
C ASN A 55 2.46 6.06 -11.29
N TYR A 56 1.90 5.92 -10.08
CA TYR A 56 0.54 6.37 -9.81
C TYR A 56 0.39 7.88 -10.04
N ILE A 57 1.32 8.69 -9.55
CA ILE A 57 1.33 10.14 -9.80
C ILE A 57 1.47 10.40 -11.30
N THR A 58 2.44 9.77 -11.97
CA THR A 58 2.73 10.05 -13.39
C THR A 58 1.58 9.64 -14.32
N VAL A 59 0.94 8.49 -14.06
CA VAL A 59 -0.15 7.95 -14.89
C VAL A 59 -1.49 8.60 -14.56
N VAL A 60 -1.80 8.81 -13.27
CA VAL A 60 -3.10 9.33 -12.84
C VAL A 60 -3.13 10.87 -12.83
N HIS A 61 -1.99 11.54 -12.61
CA HIS A 61 -1.87 13.01 -12.68
C HIS A 61 -1.31 13.52 -14.01
N MET A 62 -1.26 12.71 -15.08
CA MET A 62 -1.14 13.33 -16.40
C MET A 62 -2.43 14.14 -16.62
N PRO A 63 -2.35 15.48 -16.70
CA PRO A 63 -3.52 16.27 -16.98
C PRO A 63 -4.04 15.89 -18.37
N ASN A 64 -5.36 15.86 -18.57
CA ASN A 64 -5.99 15.70 -19.89
C ASN A 64 -5.69 16.88 -20.84
N ASP A 65 -4.74 17.75 -20.50
CA ASP A 65 -4.51 19.07 -21.08
C ASP A 65 -3.57 19.03 -22.29
N LEU A 66 -3.13 17.84 -22.72
CA LEU A 66 -2.28 17.65 -23.91
C LEU A 66 -3.02 17.04 -25.11
N GLU A 67 -4.34 16.90 -25.04
CA GLU A 67 -5.17 16.75 -26.24
C GLU A 67 -5.60 18.14 -26.72
N ALA A 68 -4.71 18.80 -27.46
CA ALA A 68 -5.01 19.98 -28.29
C ALA A 68 -4.41 19.81 -29.68
#